data_AF-A0A4P8ILZ8-F1
#
_entry.id   AF-A0A4P8ILZ8-F1
#
_cell.length_a   1.000
_cell.length_b   1.000
_cell.length_c   1.000
_cell.angle_alpha   90.00
_cell.angle_beta   90.00
_cell.angle_gamma   90.00
#
_symmetry.space_group_name_H-M   'P 1'
#
loop_
_entity.id
_entity.type
_entity.pdbx_description
1 polymer ?
#
loop_
_entity_poly.entity_id
_entity_poly.type
_entity_poly.pdbx_seq_one_letter_code
_entity_poly.pdbx_strand_id
1 'polypeptide(L)' 'MDRNDLLKWIRRDGSGIVDSFLPLGARAELEGVIRDGRQEVDADAYLMFVSIRALLSKGGMASCESDREAGQIMALLNA' A
#
# COMPACT_ATOMS: atom_id res chain seq x y z
N MET A 1 -4.89 -1.99 15.51
CA MET A 1 -3.52 -1.43 15.39
C MET A 1 -3.68 0.04 15.09
N ASP A 2 -2.96 0.92 15.78
CA ASP A 2 -3.01 2.34 15.46
C ASP A 2 -2.02 2.70 14.33
N ARG A 3 -2.13 3.92 13.80
CA ARG A 3 -1.29 4.40 12.70
C ARG A 3 0.20 4.42 13.04
N ASN A 4 0.55 4.81 14.27
CA ASN A 4 1.94 4.97 14.67
C ASN A 4 2.62 3.61 14.81
N ASP A 5 1.90 2.62 15.31
CA ASP A 5 2.37 1.23 15.33
C ASP A 5 2.60 0.72 13.92
N LEU A 6 1.68 1.00 12.99
CA LEU A 6 1.80 0.56 11.60
C LEU A 6 2.99 1.23 10.91
N LEU A 7 3.20 2.53 11.13
CA LEU A 7 4.38 3.24 10.62
C LEU A 7 5.69 2.66 11.16
N LYS A 8 5.76 2.36 12.46
CA LYS A 8 6.93 1.69 13.06
C LYS A 8 7.17 0.33 12.44
N TRP A 9 6.12 -0.43 12.18
CA TRP A 9 6.23 -1.74 11.55
C TRP A 9 6.73 -1.63 10.10
N ILE A 10 6.15 -0.76 9.28
CA ILE A 10 6.58 -0.53 7.89
C ILE A 10 8.04 -0.07 7.83
N ARG A 11 8.44 0.86 8.71
CA ARG A 11 9.84 1.32 8.77
C ARG A 11 10.82 0.22 9.17
N ARG A 12 10.37 -0.78 9.91
CA ARG A 12 11.20 -1.92 10.35
C ARG A 12 11.22 -3.05 9.34
N ASP A 13 10.10 -3.34 8.69
CA ASP A 13 9.92 -4.47 7.78
C ASP A 13 8.84 -4.19 6.72
N GLY A 14 9.08 -3.19 5.87
CA GLY A 14 8.17 -2.83 4.79
C GLY A 14 8.03 -3.95 3.74
N SER A 15 9.12 -4.67 3.45
CA SER A 15 9.11 -5.84 2.56
C SER A 15 8.16 -6.92 3.07
N GLY A 16 8.19 -7.24 4.36
CA GLY A 16 7.32 -8.25 4.96
C GLY A 16 5.83 -7.88 4.87
N ILE A 17 5.50 -6.58 4.86
CA ILE A 17 4.12 -6.13 4.62
C ILE A 17 3.71 -6.44 3.17
N VAL A 18 4.54 -6.10 2.20
CA VAL A 18 4.24 -6.40 0.79
C VAL A 18 4.11 -7.91 0.59
N ASP A 19 5.05 -8.70 1.08
CA ASP A 19 5.03 -10.16 0.93
C ASP A 19 3.79 -10.81 1.57
N SER A 20 3.31 -10.26 2.69
CA SER A 20 2.20 -10.84 3.46
C SER A 20 0.81 -10.35 3.05
N PHE A 21 0.70 -9.15 2.47
CA PHE A 21 -0.58 -8.48 2.23
C PHE A 21 -0.81 -8.03 0.79
N LEU A 22 0.15 -8.25 -0.12
CA LEU A 22 -0.04 -7.91 -1.53
C LEU A 22 -1.20 -8.72 -2.14
N PRO A 23 -2.24 -8.07 -2.68
CA PRO A 23 -3.36 -8.78 -3.29
C PRO A 23 -2.95 -9.60 -4.52
N LEU A 24 -3.56 -10.77 -4.69
CA LEU A 24 -3.48 -11.60 -5.90
C LEU A 24 -4.06 -10.80 -7.08
N GLY A 25 -3.17 -10.19 -7.88
CA GLY A 25 -3.55 -9.36 -9.04
C GLY A 25 -2.90 -7.98 -9.06
N ALA A 26 -2.41 -7.48 -7.92
CA ALA A 26 -1.83 -6.13 -7.83
C ALA A 26 -0.65 -5.91 -8.79
N ARG A 27 0.17 -6.94 -9.04
CA ARG A 27 1.26 -6.87 -10.02
C ARG A 27 0.75 -6.77 -11.46
N ALA A 28 -0.29 -7.52 -11.81
CA ALA A 28 -0.89 -7.48 -13.14
C ALA A 28 -1.61 -6.13 -13.38
N GLU A 29 -2.24 -5.57 -12.34
CA GLU A 29 -2.80 -4.22 -12.39
C GLU A 29 -1.72 -3.16 -12.61
N LEU A 30 -0.60 -3.24 -11.87
CA LEU A 30 0.55 -2.35 -12.04
C LEU A 30 1.12 -2.43 -13.46
N GLU A 31 1.31 -3.63 -14.00
CA GLU A 31 1.74 -3.82 -15.39
C GLU A 31 0.78 -3.18 -16.40
N GLY A 32 -0.53 -3.25 -16.14
CA GLY A 32 -1.53 -2.54 -16.94
C GLY A 32 -1.33 -1.03 -16.91
N VAL A 33 -1.13 -0.44 -15.73
CA VAL A 33 -0.91 1.00 -15.56
C VAL A 33 0.39 1.46 -16.24
N ILE A 34 1.48 0.72 -16.06
CA ILE A 34 2.77 1.01 -16.70
C ILE A 34 2.63 0.92 -18.23
N ARG A 35 1.97 -0.12 -18.73
CA ARG A 35 1.76 -0.33 -20.18
C ARG A 35 0.92 0.77 -20.81
N ASP A 36 -0.09 1.26 -20.10
CA ASP A 36 -0.93 2.36 -20.58
C ASP A 36 -0.13 3.67 -20.73
N GLY A 37 1.06 3.77 -20.11
CA GLY A 37 2.05 4.82 -20.35
C GLY A 37 1.58 6.24 -20.00
N ARG A 38 0.43 6.37 -19.33
CA ARG A 38 -0.19 7.67 -19.04
C ARG A 38 0.49 8.39 -17.89
N GLN A 39 1.16 7.66 -17.00
CA GLN A 39 1.87 8.20 -15.83
C GLN A 39 3.12 7.37 -15.53
N GLU A 40 4.19 8.03 -15.12
CA GLU A 40 5.29 7.37 -14.40
C GLU A 40 4.79 6.97 -13.01
N VAL A 41 4.92 5.69 -12.70
CA VAL A 41 4.52 5.12 -11.41
C VAL A 41 5.72 4.46 -10.78
N ASP A 42 6.03 4.85 -9.55
CA ASP A 42 6.94 4.10 -8.69
C ASP A 42 6.29 2.77 -8.32
N ALA A 43 6.86 1.68 -8.84
CA ALA A 43 6.36 0.33 -8.66
C ALA A 43 6.35 -0.09 -7.19
N ASP A 44 7.39 0.25 -6.43
CA ASP A 44 7.52 -0.15 -5.03
C ASP A 44 6.54 0.64 -4.17
N ALA A 45 6.39 1.95 -4.43
CA ALA A 45 5.40 2.78 -3.75
C ALA A 45 3.97 2.30 -4.03
N TYR A 46 3.68 1.89 -5.26
CA TYR A 46 2.38 1.33 -5.62
C TYR A 46 2.10 0.03 -4.85
N LEU A 47 3.04 -0.93 -4.88
CA LEU A 47 2.89 -2.21 -4.19
C LEU A 47 2.75 -2.04 -2.68
N MET A 48 3.51 -1.12 -2.08
CA MET A 48 3.38 -0.77 -0.67
C MET A 48 1.98 -0.21 -0.37
N PHE A 49 1.49 0.74 -1.17
CA PHE A 49 0.17 1.34 -0.99
C PHE A 49 -0.96 0.30 -1.02
N VAL A 50 -1.00 -0.57 -2.04
CA VAL A 50 -2.05 -1.58 -2.15
C VAL A 50 -1.97 -2.63 -1.04
N SER A 51 -0.77 -2.93 -0.54
CA SER A 51 -0.56 -3.86 0.59
C SER A 51 -1.05 -3.26 1.90
N ILE A 52 -0.76 -1.97 2.16
CA ILE A 52 -1.27 -1.25 3.34
C ILE A 52 -2.80 -1.16 3.28
N ARG A 53 -3.36 -0.81 2.12
CA ARG A 53 -4.82 -0.78 1.92
C ARG A 53 -5.46 -2.14 2.23
N ALA A 54 -4.89 -3.23 1.71
CA ALA A 54 -5.40 -4.57 1.95
C ALA A 54 -5.31 -4.98 3.44
N LEU A 55 -4.20 -4.63 4.11
CA LEU A 55 -4.04 -4.82 5.55
C LEU A 55 -5.12 -4.08 6.35
N LEU A 56 -5.36 -2.80 6.03
CA LEU A 56 -6.36 -1.98 6.72
C LEU A 56 -7.78 -2.52 6.48
N SER A 57 -8.09 -2.91 5.24
CA SER A 57 -9.38 -3.52 4.90
C SER A 57 -9.58 -4.85 5.64
N LYS A 58 -8.55 -5.69 5.75
CA LYS A 58 -8.57 -6.92 6.57
C LYS A 58 -8.77 -6.62 8.07
N GLY A 59 -8.34 -5.45 8.53
CA GLY A 59 -8.60 -4.93 9.88
C GLY A 59 -10.03 -4.46 10.12
N GLY A 60 -10.92 -4.55 9.12
CA GLY A 60 -12.33 -4.16 9.22
C GLY A 60 -12.63 -2.74 8.74
N MET A 61 -11.65 -2.05 8.17
CA MET A 61 -11.83 -0.70 7.64
C MET A 61 -12.56 -0.75 6.28
N ALA A 62 -13.51 0.17 6.07
CA ALA A 62 -14.24 0.24 4.80
C ALA A 62 -13.31 0.72 3.66
N SER A 63 -13.62 0.33 2.40
CA SER A 63 -12.75 0.61 1.24
C SER A 63 -12.29 2.07 1.16
N CYS A 64 -13.21 3.03 1.15
CA CYS A 64 -12.87 4.46 1.03
C CYS A 64 -12.04 4.98 2.20
N GLU A 65 -12.25 4.44 3.39
CA GLU A 65 -11.49 4.81 4.58
C GLU A 65 -10.08 4.22 4.53
N SER A 66 -9.94 2.97 4.07
CA SER A 66 -8.65 2.31 3.88
C SER A 66 -7.80 2.96 2.79
N ASP A 67 -8.40 3.45 1.70
CA ASP A 67 -7.69 4.20 0.65
C ASP A 67 -7.10 5.51 1.23
N ARG A 68 -7.93 6.25 1.97
CA ARG A 68 -7.52 7.53 2.57
C ARG A 68 -6.45 7.34 3.63
N GLU A 69 -6.57 6.32 4.47
CA GLU A 69 -5.61 6.05 5.53
C GLU A 69 -4.29 5.51 4.96
N ALA A 70 -4.33 4.63 3.96
CA ALA A 70 -3.13 4.17 3.25
C ALA A 70 -2.38 5.35 2.61
N GLY A 71 -3.09 6.29 1.99
CA GLY A 71 -2.49 7.51 1.43
C GLY A 71 -1.80 8.38 2.48
N GLN A 72 -2.40 8.53 3.67
CA GLN A 72 -1.78 9.27 4.79
C GLN A 72 -0.51 8.57 5.30
N ILE A 73 -0.54 7.24 5.41
CA ILE A 73 0.63 6.47 5.81
C ILE A 73 1.76 6.63 4.78
N MET A 74 1.46 6.53 3.48
CA MET A 74 2.45 6.74 2.41
C MET A 74 3.06 8.14 2.46
N ALA A 75 2.26 9.18 2.69
CA ALA A 75 2.76 10.54 2.84
C ALA A 75 3.72 10.68 4.05
N LEU A 76 3.43 10.01 5.16
CA LEU A 76 4.26 10.03 6.38
C LEU A 76 5.52 9.16 6.29
N LEU A 77 5.58 8.23 5.33
CA LEU A 77 6.80 7.47 5.02
C LEU A 77 7.77 8.27 4.16
N ASN A 78 7.26 9.18 3.33
CA ASN A 78 8.03 10.01 2.40
C ASN A 78 8.34 11.42 2.95
N ALA A 79 7.96 11.71 4.20
CA ALA A 79 8.24 12.97 4.90
C ALA A 79 9.57 12.92 5.65
#